data_AF-A0A497DAU5-F1
#
_entry.id   AF-A0A497DAU5-F1
#
_cell.length_a   1.000
_cell.length_b   1.000
_cell.length_c   1.000
_cell.angle_alpha   90.00
_cell.angle_beta   90.00
_cell.angle_gamma   90.00
#
_symmetry.space_group_name_H-M   'P 1'
#
loop_
_entity.id
_entity.type
_entity.pdbx_description
1 polymer ?
#
loop_
_entity_poly.entity_id
_entity_poly.type
_entity_poly.pdbx_seq_one_letter_code
_entity_poly.pdbx_strand_id
1 'polypeptide(L)'
;MKKSLKIIITAVAIVLGLLLLSYFFAPVYQFKKSKPFSGDKLFNPYQNIHPSGWMALTIKESVSGSQKPTLLHDSYAVFVEPQKIVKHEHSIPSYTHGFNFFKTRQLCIGSNEVLWIDLPLYQTAGHKQWIIDRLVSHNEIVVLENPGYSFNDLKKLSNYHLLEISNGKTTSVAQWDTALSSGHRVYMMADSRLKSDTSNTFSMIYAPSRGHDEI
;
A
#
# COMPACT_ATOMS: atom_id res chain seq x y z
N MET A 1 -22.37 -21.69 36.66
CA MET A 1 -22.71 -20.50 35.83
C MET A 1 -21.92 -19.23 36.19
N LYS A 2 -21.99 -18.68 37.42
CA LYS A 2 -21.32 -17.39 37.74
C LYS A 2 -19.78 -17.40 37.59
N LYS A 3 -19.10 -18.50 37.92
CA LYS A 3 -17.63 -18.62 37.76
C LYS A 3 -17.21 -18.69 36.29
N SER A 4 -17.87 -19.54 35.49
CA SER A 4 -17.60 -19.67 34.05
C SER A 4 -17.84 -18.36 33.30
N LEU A 5 -18.92 -17.63 33.62
CA LEU A 5 -19.20 -16.32 33.04
C LEU A 5 -18.09 -15.30 33.37
N LYS A 6 -17.60 -15.28 34.62
CA LYS A 6 -16.48 -14.40 35.00
C LYS A 6 -15.21 -14.71 34.21
N ILE A 7 -14.87 -16.00 34.04
CA ILE A 7 -13.70 -16.41 33.25
C ILE A 7 -13.81 -15.92 31.81
N ILE A 8 -14.98 -16.07 31.18
CA ILE A 8 -15.23 -15.59 29.81
C ILE A 8 -15.07 -14.08 29.73
N ILE A 9 -15.68 -13.33 30.66
CA ILE A 9 -15.58 -11.86 30.69
C ILE A 9 -14.12 -11.43 30.85
N THR A 10 -13.36 -12.06 31.75
CA THR A 10 -11.95 -11.74 31.95
C THR A 10 -11.11 -12.05 30.70
N ALA A 11 -11.34 -13.19 30.05
CA ALA A 11 -10.65 -13.54 28.81
C ALA A 11 -10.94 -12.52 27.69
N VAL A 12 -12.21 -12.13 27.52
CA VAL A 12 -12.60 -11.09 26.55
C VAL A 12 -11.94 -9.75 26.89
N ALA A 13 -11.91 -9.35 28.15
CA ALA A 13 -11.26 -8.11 28.57
C ALA A 13 -9.75 -8.11 28.31
N ILE A 14 -9.07 -9.24 28.51
CA ILE A 14 -7.64 -9.40 28.20
C ILE A 14 -7.42 -9.27 26.69
N VAL A 15 -8.21 -9.97 25.86
CA VAL A 15 -8.09 -9.89 24.40
C VAL A 15 -8.35 -8.45 23.93
N LEU A 16 -9.41 -7.80 24.40
CA LEU A 16 -9.68 -6.41 24.07
C LEU A 16 -8.55 -5.47 24.53
N GLY A 17 -8.00 -5.69 25.72
CA GLY A 17 -6.87 -4.92 26.24
C GLY A 17 -5.63 -5.06 25.35
N LEU A 18 -5.33 -6.27 24.87
CA LEU A 18 -4.23 -6.51 23.94
C LEU A 18 -4.47 -5.85 22.58
N LEU A 19 -5.69 -5.90 22.04
CA LEU A 19 -6.06 -5.23 20.78
C LEU A 19 -5.98 -3.70 20.88
N LEU A 20 -6.25 -3.14 22.06
CA LEU A 20 -6.19 -1.70 22.32
C LEU A 20 -4.78 -1.22 22.67
N LEU A 21 -3.86 -2.12 23.02
CA LEU A 21 -2.50 -1.74 23.44
C LEU A 21 -1.74 -1.00 22.33
N SER A 22 -1.88 -1.41 21.07
CA SER A 22 -1.20 -0.75 19.95
C SER A 22 -1.67 0.69 19.73
N TYR A 23 -2.89 1.04 20.14
CA TYR A 23 -3.43 2.39 20.04
C TYR A 23 -2.75 3.37 20.99
N PHE A 24 -2.22 2.90 22.12
CA PHE A 24 -1.55 3.75 23.09
C PHE A 24 -0.24 4.34 22.55
N PHE A 25 0.39 3.66 21.58
CA PHE A 25 1.62 4.12 20.93
C PHE A 25 1.37 5.05 19.75
N ALA A 26 0.13 5.20 19.29
CA ALA A 26 -0.19 6.05 18.16
C ALA A 26 -0.07 7.53 18.56
N PRO A 27 0.79 8.33 17.91
CA PRO A 27 0.95 9.73 18.25
C PRO A 27 -0.23 10.55 17.75
N VAL A 28 -0.43 11.71 18.36
CA VAL A 28 -1.44 12.68 17.93
C VAL A 28 -0.89 13.49 16.77
N TYR A 29 -1.47 13.32 15.59
CA TYR A 29 -1.09 14.08 14.40
C TYR A 29 -1.82 15.41 14.31
N GLN A 30 -1.06 16.46 14.01
CA GLN A 30 -1.59 17.74 13.57
C GLN A 30 -1.36 17.89 12.06
N PHE A 31 -2.45 17.75 11.30
CA PHE A 31 -2.38 17.88 9.85
C PHE A 31 -2.29 19.35 9.46
N LYS A 32 -1.35 19.65 8.57
CA LYS A 32 -1.31 20.96 7.90
C LYS A 32 -2.57 21.11 7.05
N LYS A 33 -3.03 22.35 6.90
CA LYS A 33 -4.13 22.64 5.98
C LYS A 33 -3.67 22.30 4.56
N SER A 34 -4.50 21.52 3.86
CA SER A 34 -4.31 21.19 2.45
C SER A 34 -4.12 22.46 1.62
N LYS A 35 -3.15 22.43 0.71
CA LYS A 35 -2.81 23.54 -0.18
C LYS A 35 -2.52 22.95 -1.57
N PRO A 36 -3.37 23.20 -2.57
CA PRO A 36 -3.14 22.74 -3.94
C PRO A 36 -1.76 23.18 -4.46
N PHE A 37 -1.20 22.40 -5.39
CA PHE A 37 -0.02 22.81 -6.13
C PHE A 37 -0.28 24.13 -6.88
N SER A 38 0.71 25.01 -6.91
CA SER A 38 0.65 26.32 -7.55
C SER A 38 2.02 26.71 -8.07
N GLY A 39 2.07 27.41 -9.20
CA GLY A 39 3.30 27.95 -9.78
C GLY A 39 3.17 28.10 -11.29
N ASP A 40 4.16 28.75 -11.91
CA ASP A 40 4.11 29.09 -13.34
C ASP A 40 4.75 28.00 -14.24
N LYS A 41 5.19 26.89 -13.63
CA LYS A 41 5.89 25.80 -14.31
C LYS A 41 5.27 24.45 -13.95
N LEU A 42 5.01 23.63 -14.96
CA LEU A 42 4.68 22.22 -14.80
C LEU A 42 5.93 21.39 -15.12
N PHE A 43 6.42 20.64 -14.13
CA PHE A 43 7.54 19.72 -14.35
C PHE A 43 7.05 18.49 -15.11
N ASN A 44 7.66 18.22 -16.28
CA ASN A 44 7.42 16.99 -17.03
C ASN A 44 8.49 15.95 -16.68
N PRO A 45 8.19 14.95 -15.83
CA PRO A 45 9.17 13.91 -15.46
C PRO A 45 9.55 13.01 -16.64
N TYR A 46 8.80 13.04 -17.75
CA TYR A 46 8.98 12.16 -18.90
C TYR A 46 9.75 12.81 -20.06
N GLN A 47 10.17 14.08 -19.94
CA GLN A 47 10.68 14.87 -21.07
C GLN A 47 11.92 14.28 -21.78
N ASN A 48 12.76 13.54 -21.05
CA ASN A 48 14.02 12.98 -21.53
C ASN A 48 14.03 11.44 -21.51
N ILE A 49 12.86 10.81 -21.42
CA ILE A 49 12.75 9.35 -21.35
C ILE A 49 12.75 8.75 -22.75
N HIS A 50 13.55 7.72 -22.97
CA HIS A 50 13.62 7.03 -24.26
C HIS A 50 12.36 6.16 -24.49
N PRO A 51 11.85 6.04 -25.73
CA PRO A 51 10.67 5.22 -26.01
C PRO A 51 10.86 3.72 -25.71
N SER A 52 12.09 3.21 -25.75
CA SER A 52 12.43 1.86 -25.29
C SER A 52 12.77 1.87 -23.79
N GLY A 53 12.29 0.86 -23.06
CA GLY A 53 12.51 0.73 -21.60
C GLY A 53 11.22 0.81 -20.77
N TRP A 54 10.07 0.96 -21.41
CA TRP A 54 8.79 0.83 -20.75
C TRP A 54 8.43 -0.64 -20.53
N MET A 55 8.08 -1.00 -19.30
CA MET A 55 7.68 -2.34 -18.91
C MET A 55 6.32 -2.31 -18.20
N ALA A 56 5.54 -3.37 -18.35
CA ALA A 56 4.33 -3.55 -17.56
C ALA A 56 4.68 -4.05 -16.15
N LEU A 57 4.30 -3.32 -15.12
CA LEU A 57 4.38 -3.75 -13.73
C LEU A 57 3.10 -4.49 -13.35
N THR A 58 3.26 -5.70 -12.83
CA THR A 58 2.17 -6.58 -12.37
C THR A 58 2.36 -6.95 -10.90
N ILE A 59 1.26 -6.99 -10.15
CA ILE A 59 1.26 -7.45 -8.75
C ILE A 59 0.68 -8.87 -8.71
N LYS A 60 1.41 -9.79 -8.07
CA LYS A 60 1.02 -11.20 -7.99
C LYS A 60 0.97 -11.64 -6.53
N GLU A 61 -0.20 -12.10 -6.09
CA GLU A 61 -0.31 -12.77 -4.78
C GLU A 61 0.45 -14.10 -4.85
N SER A 62 1.45 -14.29 -3.98
CA SER A 62 2.15 -15.56 -3.90
C SER A 62 1.23 -16.59 -3.25
N VAL A 63 0.92 -17.66 -3.96
CA VAL A 63 0.22 -18.81 -3.38
C VAL A 63 1.27 -19.72 -2.77
N SER A 64 1.14 -20.02 -1.48
CA SER A 64 2.03 -20.92 -0.76
C SER A 64 2.13 -22.26 -1.50
N GLY A 65 3.25 -22.48 -2.19
CA GLY A 65 3.54 -23.71 -2.92
C GLY A 65 3.35 -23.61 -4.44
N SER A 66 4.47 -23.53 -5.14
CA SER A 66 4.69 -24.29 -6.39
C SER A 66 4.09 -23.80 -7.72
N GLN A 67 3.85 -22.50 -7.92
CA GLN A 67 3.83 -21.99 -9.30
C GLN A 67 4.93 -20.95 -9.48
N LYS A 68 5.92 -21.30 -10.32
CA LYS A 68 6.76 -20.28 -10.95
C LYS A 68 5.79 -19.36 -11.70
N PRO A 69 5.69 -18.09 -11.32
CA PRO A 69 4.81 -17.16 -11.98
C PRO A 69 5.27 -17.02 -13.43
N THR A 70 4.38 -17.29 -14.38
CA THR A 70 4.66 -17.05 -15.79
C THR A 70 4.77 -15.55 -15.98
N LEU A 71 5.99 -15.04 -16.06
CA LEU A 71 6.23 -13.65 -16.45
C LEU A 71 5.86 -13.50 -17.92
N LEU A 72 5.05 -12.51 -18.26
CA LEU A 72 4.92 -12.10 -19.66
C LEU A 72 6.27 -11.55 -20.10
N HIS A 73 6.63 -11.76 -21.38
CA HIS A 73 7.99 -11.56 -21.90
C HIS A 73 8.51 -10.12 -21.71
N ASP A 74 7.62 -9.15 -21.48
CA ASP A 74 7.90 -7.71 -21.22
C ASP A 74 7.21 -7.17 -19.94
N SER A 75 7.13 -8.00 -18.90
CA SER A 75 6.57 -7.60 -17.60
C SER A 75 7.59 -7.69 -16.47
N TYR A 76 7.45 -6.78 -15.51
CA TYR A 76 8.01 -6.90 -14.18
C TYR A 76 6.91 -7.38 -13.22
N ALA A 77 7.26 -8.24 -12.26
CA ALA A 77 6.31 -8.76 -11.28
C ALA A 77 6.80 -8.52 -9.86
N VAL A 78 5.89 -8.02 -9.03
CA VAL A 78 6.06 -7.86 -7.58
C VAL A 78 5.20 -8.89 -6.89
N PHE A 79 5.83 -9.74 -6.05
CA PHE A 79 5.15 -10.84 -5.37
C PHE A 79 4.82 -10.47 -3.94
N VAL A 80 3.59 -10.74 -3.52
CA VAL A 80 3.10 -10.25 -2.23
C VAL A 80 2.40 -11.35 -1.46
N GLU A 81 2.65 -11.40 -0.16
CA GLU A 81 1.86 -12.13 0.82
C GLU A 81 1.47 -11.18 1.97
N PRO A 82 0.31 -11.40 2.61
CA PRO A 82 -0.03 -10.68 3.84
C PRO A 82 1.01 -10.92 4.92
N GLN A 83 1.62 -9.83 5.43
CA GLN A 83 2.52 -9.85 6.60
C GLN A 83 3.69 -10.84 6.46
N LYS A 84 4.14 -11.10 5.23
CA LYS A 84 5.28 -11.95 4.94
C LYS A 84 6.00 -11.44 3.70
N ILE A 85 7.28 -11.11 3.87
CA ILE A 85 8.12 -10.69 2.74
C ILE A 85 8.32 -11.87 1.81
N VAL A 86 7.99 -11.67 0.54
CA VAL A 86 8.27 -12.59 -0.54
C VAL A 86 9.57 -12.17 -1.23
N LYS A 87 10.48 -13.12 -1.41
CA LYS A 87 11.72 -12.94 -2.18
C LYS A 87 11.77 -14.02 -3.26
N HIS A 88 11.72 -13.62 -4.53
CA HIS A 88 12.00 -14.48 -5.67
C HIS A 88 13.28 -14.03 -6.38
N GLU A 89 13.86 -14.93 -7.16
CA GLU A 89 14.98 -14.62 -8.04
C GLU A 89 14.56 -13.48 -9.00
N HIS A 90 15.26 -12.34 -8.93
CA HIS A 90 14.97 -11.10 -9.67
C HIS A 90 13.68 -10.34 -9.29
N SER A 91 13.05 -10.60 -8.14
CA SER A 91 11.92 -9.78 -7.64
C SER A 91 12.34 -8.87 -6.49
N ILE A 92 11.74 -7.69 -6.42
CA ILE A 92 11.87 -6.78 -5.26
C ILE A 92 11.20 -7.42 -4.03
N PRO A 93 11.85 -7.41 -2.86
CA PRO A 93 11.22 -7.85 -1.62
C PRO A 93 9.97 -7.05 -1.32
N SER A 94 8.83 -7.72 -1.15
CA SER A 94 7.55 -7.04 -0.94
C SER A 94 6.57 -7.85 -0.10
N TYR A 95 5.62 -7.15 0.51
CA TYR A 95 4.50 -7.76 1.25
C TYR A 95 3.29 -6.82 1.31
N THR A 96 2.13 -7.37 1.67
CA THR A 96 0.95 -6.55 1.98
C THR A 96 0.84 -6.35 3.49
N HIS A 97 0.85 -5.09 3.92
CA HIS A 97 0.59 -4.68 5.30
C HIS A 97 -0.90 -4.36 5.52
N GLY A 98 -1.33 -4.35 6.78
CA GLY A 98 -2.72 -4.18 7.22
C GLY A 98 -3.43 -5.52 7.47
N PHE A 99 -3.89 -5.72 8.70
CA PHE A 99 -4.74 -6.86 9.12
C PHE A 99 -5.97 -6.42 9.93
N ASN A 100 -6.28 -5.12 9.93
CA ASN A 100 -7.47 -4.58 10.58
C ASN A 100 -8.79 -5.05 9.94
N PHE A 101 -9.85 -5.06 10.75
CA PHE A 101 -11.19 -5.51 10.32
C PHE A 101 -11.79 -4.66 9.20
N PHE A 102 -11.35 -3.40 9.04
CA PHE A 102 -11.82 -2.47 8.02
C PHE A 102 -11.05 -2.55 6.70
N LYS A 103 -10.11 -3.50 6.57
CA LYS A 103 -9.31 -3.77 5.37
C LYS A 103 -8.51 -2.56 4.88
N THR A 104 -8.06 -1.69 5.78
CA THR A 104 -7.08 -0.65 5.44
C THR A 104 -5.74 -1.33 5.20
N ARG A 105 -5.30 -1.43 3.94
CA ARG A 105 -4.09 -2.14 3.54
C ARG A 105 -3.09 -1.24 2.82
N GLN A 106 -1.84 -1.68 2.81
CA GLN A 106 -0.76 -1.03 2.10
C GLN A 106 0.10 -2.09 1.42
N LEU A 107 0.45 -1.86 0.17
CA LEU A 107 1.48 -2.66 -0.50
C LEU A 107 2.84 -2.04 -0.20
N CYS A 108 3.74 -2.85 0.35
CA CYS A 108 5.09 -2.47 0.75
C CYS A 108 6.07 -3.13 -0.23
N ILE A 109 6.91 -2.32 -0.88
CA ILE A 109 7.88 -2.72 -1.90
C ILE A 109 9.25 -2.22 -1.46
N GLY A 110 10.30 -3.01 -1.71
CA GLY A 110 11.65 -2.74 -1.21
C GLY A 110 11.73 -2.96 0.31
N SER A 111 11.07 -4.01 0.80
CA SER A 111 10.89 -4.25 2.23
C SER A 111 12.10 -4.91 2.88
N ASN A 112 12.63 -4.28 3.94
CA ASN A 112 13.72 -4.84 4.74
C ASN A 112 13.23 -5.82 5.81
N GLU A 113 12.07 -5.53 6.40
CA GLU A 113 11.45 -6.36 7.44
C GLU A 113 9.92 -6.25 7.43
N VAL A 114 9.25 -7.23 8.04
CA VAL A 114 7.80 -7.17 8.25
C VAL A 114 7.51 -6.39 9.52
N LEU A 115 6.81 -5.27 9.39
CA LEU A 115 6.25 -4.57 10.54
C LEU A 115 4.95 -5.24 11.00
N TRP A 116 4.90 -5.65 12.26
CA TRP A 116 3.74 -6.26 12.92
C TRP A 116 2.83 -5.26 13.63
N ILE A 117 3.21 -3.98 13.63
CA ILE A 117 2.41 -2.92 14.21
C ILE A 117 1.26 -2.56 13.27
N ASP A 118 0.03 -2.78 13.70
CA ASP A 118 -1.19 -2.30 13.07
C ASP A 118 -2.25 -2.05 14.15
N LEU A 119 -3.34 -1.40 13.77
CA LEU A 119 -4.45 -1.04 14.62
C LEU A 119 -5.68 -1.84 14.20
N PRO A 120 -5.99 -2.96 14.90
CA PRO A 120 -6.91 -3.98 14.39
C PRO A 120 -8.38 -3.53 14.30
N LEU A 121 -8.77 -2.52 15.08
CA LEU A 121 -10.11 -1.96 15.12
C LEU A 121 -10.19 -0.70 14.22
N TYR A 122 -10.99 0.30 14.62
CA TYR A 122 -11.16 1.54 13.87
C TYR A 122 -9.87 2.37 13.84
N GLN A 123 -9.59 3.02 12.70
CA GLN A 123 -8.44 3.90 12.53
C GLN A 123 -8.88 5.32 12.17
N THR A 124 -8.41 6.32 12.93
CA THR A 124 -8.53 7.74 12.57
C THR A 124 -7.54 8.11 11.46
N ALA A 125 -7.63 9.31 10.89
CA ALA A 125 -6.62 9.80 9.96
C ALA A 125 -5.21 9.84 10.58
N GLY A 126 -5.10 10.20 11.86
CA GLY A 126 -3.81 10.21 12.59
C GLY A 126 -3.24 8.81 12.75
N HIS A 127 -4.08 7.83 13.08
CA HIS A 127 -3.70 6.42 13.13
C HIS A 127 -3.18 5.91 11.78
N LYS A 128 -3.88 6.24 10.68
CA LYS A 128 -3.45 5.88 9.33
C LYS A 128 -2.12 6.54 8.97
N GLN A 129 -1.95 7.84 9.28
CA GLN A 129 -0.69 8.54 9.04
C GLN A 129 0.47 7.92 9.82
N TRP A 130 0.23 7.51 11.07
CA TRP A 130 1.23 6.82 11.87
C TRP A 130 1.72 5.54 11.21
N ILE A 131 0.79 4.68 10.79
CA ILE A 131 1.15 3.44 10.09
C ILE A 131 1.91 3.75 8.80
N ILE A 132 1.48 4.74 8.02
CA ILE A 132 2.19 5.17 6.80
C ILE A 132 3.63 5.59 7.12
N ASP A 133 3.84 6.47 8.10
CA ASP A 133 5.17 6.95 8.46
C ASP A 133 6.07 5.80 8.97
N ARG A 134 5.50 4.83 9.71
CA ARG A 134 6.21 3.62 10.12
C ARG A 134 6.57 2.75 8.91
N LEU A 135 5.69 2.57 7.94
CA LEU A 135 5.99 1.76 6.77
C LEU A 135 7.06 2.41 5.89
N VAL A 136 6.99 3.73 5.67
CA VAL A 136 7.94 4.46 4.83
C VAL A 136 9.37 4.37 5.38
N SER A 137 9.57 4.23 6.69
CA SER A 137 10.93 4.08 7.24
C SER A 137 11.54 2.68 7.07
N HIS A 138 10.79 1.69 6.59
CA HIS A 138 11.25 0.30 6.43
C HIS A 138 11.04 -0.26 5.01
N ASN A 139 10.53 0.57 4.10
CA ASN A 139 10.19 0.19 2.73
C ASN A 139 10.56 1.34 1.78
N GLU A 140 11.05 1.01 0.59
CA GLU A 140 11.38 2.00 -0.44
C GLU A 140 10.10 2.64 -1.00
N ILE A 141 9.08 1.82 -1.24
CA ILE A 141 7.81 2.25 -1.80
C ILE A 141 6.66 1.74 -0.92
N VAL A 142 5.70 2.64 -0.67
CA VAL A 142 4.47 2.36 0.08
C VAL A 142 3.31 2.80 -0.78
N VAL A 143 2.45 1.85 -1.10
CA VAL A 143 1.25 2.06 -1.91
C VAL A 143 0.03 1.91 -1.04
N LEU A 144 -0.84 2.91 -1.07
CA LEU A 144 -2.15 2.80 -0.42
C LEU A 144 -3.08 1.97 -1.30
N GLU A 145 -3.55 0.84 -0.77
CA GLU A 145 -4.50 -0.01 -1.49
C GLU A 145 -5.93 0.49 -1.32
N ASN A 146 -6.76 0.25 -2.34
CA ASN A 146 -8.18 0.56 -2.29
C ASN A 146 -9.04 -0.72 -2.23
N PRO A 147 -10.10 -0.75 -1.40
CA PRO A 147 -10.58 0.33 -0.52
C PRO A 147 -9.81 0.42 0.81
N GLY A 148 -9.87 1.57 1.48
CA GLY A 148 -9.29 1.76 2.83
C GLY A 148 -9.14 3.22 3.25
N TYR A 149 -9.16 4.14 2.28
CA TYR A 149 -8.93 5.56 2.49
C TYR A 149 -10.10 6.38 1.95
N SER A 150 -10.69 7.20 2.83
CA SER A 150 -11.75 8.11 2.46
C SER A 150 -11.19 9.37 1.79
N PHE A 151 -12.04 10.14 1.09
CA PHE A 151 -11.68 11.47 0.60
C PHE A 151 -11.13 12.40 1.70
N ASN A 152 -11.67 12.32 2.92
CA ASN A 152 -11.19 13.13 4.03
C ASN A 152 -9.82 12.68 4.56
N ASP A 153 -9.53 11.38 4.47
CA ASP A 153 -8.19 10.86 4.78
C ASP A 153 -7.20 11.38 3.74
N LEU A 154 -7.50 11.25 2.45
CA LEU A 154 -6.59 11.61 1.36
C LEU A 154 -6.34 13.12 1.23
N LYS A 155 -7.20 13.96 1.81
CA LYS A 155 -6.91 15.40 1.98
C LYS A 155 -5.78 15.66 2.98
N LYS A 156 -5.50 14.72 3.87
CA LYS A 156 -4.63 14.87 5.06
C LYS A 156 -3.39 14.00 5.01
N LEU A 157 -3.53 12.75 4.58
CA LEU A 157 -2.47 11.76 4.57
C LEU A 157 -1.35 12.17 3.60
N SER A 158 -0.11 11.86 3.96
CA SER A 158 1.09 12.21 3.21
C SER A 158 2.18 11.14 3.37
N ASN A 159 3.32 11.32 2.71
CA ASN A 159 4.52 10.46 2.72
C ASN A 159 4.39 9.08 2.07
N TYR A 160 3.20 8.67 1.63
CA TYR A 160 3.05 7.51 0.76
C TYR A 160 3.38 7.87 -0.71
N HIS A 161 3.79 6.88 -1.49
CA HIS A 161 4.37 7.10 -2.81
C HIS A 161 3.34 6.93 -3.94
N LEU A 162 2.51 5.90 -3.84
CA LEU A 162 1.51 5.55 -4.84
C LEU A 162 0.13 5.34 -4.21
N LEU A 163 -0.91 5.53 -5.01
CA LEU A 163 -2.29 5.15 -4.69
C LEU A 163 -2.81 4.19 -5.76
N GLU A 164 -3.38 3.07 -5.33
CA GLU A 164 -4.02 2.12 -6.23
C GLU A 164 -5.30 2.71 -6.82
N ILE A 165 -5.27 3.13 -8.08
CA ILE A 165 -6.40 3.75 -8.79
C ILE A 165 -7.33 2.74 -9.45
N SER A 166 -6.86 1.53 -9.70
CA SER A 166 -7.65 0.47 -10.32
C SER A 166 -7.13 -0.90 -9.90
N ASN A 167 -8.03 -1.75 -9.44
CA ASN A 167 -7.76 -3.15 -9.11
C ASN A 167 -8.45 -4.14 -10.06
N GLY A 168 -8.88 -3.66 -11.24
CA GLY A 168 -9.67 -4.41 -12.22
C GLY A 168 -11.17 -4.55 -11.89
N LYS A 169 -11.58 -4.26 -10.65
CA LYS A 169 -13.00 -4.31 -10.23
C LYS A 169 -13.58 -2.93 -9.92
N THR A 170 -12.73 -2.04 -9.41
CA THR A 170 -13.11 -0.71 -8.94
C THR A 170 -12.08 0.30 -9.40
N THR A 171 -12.53 1.52 -9.69
CA THR A 171 -11.66 2.66 -9.98
C THR A 171 -11.74 3.68 -8.85
N SER A 172 -10.65 4.38 -8.61
CA SER A 172 -10.53 5.37 -7.54
C SER A 172 -9.74 6.61 -7.99
N VAL A 173 -9.92 6.97 -9.27
CA VAL A 173 -9.31 8.18 -9.86
C VAL A 173 -9.70 9.44 -9.09
N ALA A 174 -10.96 9.53 -8.61
CA ALA A 174 -11.41 10.66 -7.80
C ALA A 174 -10.68 10.75 -6.45
N GLN A 175 -10.35 9.62 -5.83
CA GLN A 175 -9.54 9.59 -4.62
C GLN A 175 -8.10 10.07 -4.89
N TRP A 176 -7.50 9.64 -6.00
CA TRP A 176 -6.18 10.11 -6.43
C TRP A 176 -6.17 11.61 -6.70
N ASP A 177 -7.14 12.12 -7.45
CA ASP A 177 -7.29 13.55 -7.71
C ASP A 177 -7.49 14.33 -6.40
N THR A 178 -8.22 13.78 -5.43
CA THR A 178 -8.40 14.42 -4.11
C THR A 178 -7.08 14.59 -3.36
N ALA A 179 -6.19 13.60 -3.42
CA ALA A 179 -4.86 13.70 -2.83
C ALA A 179 -4.00 14.75 -3.54
N LEU A 180 -3.95 14.70 -4.89
CA LEU A 180 -3.21 15.66 -5.70
C LEU A 180 -3.70 17.10 -5.52
N SER A 181 -5.01 17.31 -5.63
CA SER A 181 -5.66 18.60 -5.41
C SER A 181 -5.46 19.12 -4.00
N SER A 182 -5.08 18.26 -3.05
CA SER A 182 -4.74 18.65 -1.69
C SER A 182 -3.26 19.02 -1.47
N GLY A 183 -2.44 18.96 -2.52
CA GLY A 183 -1.02 19.25 -2.46
C GLY A 183 -0.13 18.07 -2.13
N HIS A 184 -0.66 16.84 -2.15
CA HIS A 184 0.11 15.63 -1.91
C HIS A 184 0.61 15.07 -3.24
N ARG A 185 1.93 14.98 -3.43
CA ARG A 185 2.51 14.39 -4.65
C ARG A 185 2.38 12.88 -4.54
N VAL A 186 1.52 12.29 -5.35
CA VAL A 186 1.22 10.85 -5.35
C VAL A 186 1.14 10.34 -6.79
N TYR A 187 1.77 9.20 -7.05
CA TYR A 187 1.68 8.51 -8.34
C TYR A 187 0.53 7.51 -8.38
N MET A 188 0.07 7.17 -9.57
CA MET A 188 -0.98 6.18 -9.77
C MET A 188 -0.38 4.79 -9.86
N MET A 189 -1.03 3.81 -9.22
CA MET A 189 -0.80 2.39 -9.49
C MET A 189 -2.11 1.77 -9.99
N ALA A 190 -2.04 1.02 -11.08
CA ALA A 190 -3.12 0.20 -11.57
C ALA A 190 -2.61 -1.24 -11.75
N ASP A 191 -3.37 -2.21 -11.28
CA ASP A 191 -3.08 -3.63 -11.49
C ASP A 191 -4.38 -4.42 -11.42
N SER A 192 -4.67 -5.26 -12.41
CA SER A 192 -5.79 -6.18 -12.27
C SER A 192 -5.33 -7.35 -11.41
N ARG A 193 -5.70 -7.30 -10.12
CA ARG A 193 -5.51 -8.39 -9.15
C ARG A 193 -6.35 -9.64 -9.47
N LEU A 194 -6.77 -9.78 -10.72
CA LEU A 194 -7.49 -10.94 -11.22
C LEU A 194 -6.50 -12.09 -11.38
N LYS A 195 -6.91 -13.28 -10.92
CA LYS A 195 -6.08 -14.50 -10.99
C LYS A 195 -5.95 -15.07 -12.41
N SER A 196 -6.62 -14.48 -13.40
CA SER A 196 -6.55 -14.91 -14.80
C SER A 196 -5.46 -14.15 -15.55
N ASP A 197 -4.69 -14.87 -16.37
CA ASP A 197 -3.61 -14.32 -17.22
C ASP A 197 -4.07 -13.32 -18.30
N THR A 198 -5.35 -12.98 -18.34
CA THR A 198 -5.98 -12.01 -19.26
C THR A 198 -6.18 -10.61 -18.64
N SER A 199 -5.40 -10.28 -17.60
CA SER A 199 -5.40 -8.96 -16.97
C SER A 199 -5.04 -7.85 -17.96
N ASN A 200 -6.00 -7.00 -18.32
CA ASN A 200 -5.79 -5.83 -19.19
C ASN A 200 -5.47 -4.55 -18.39
N THR A 201 -5.14 -4.66 -17.09
CA THR A 201 -4.81 -3.49 -16.26
C THR A 201 -3.48 -3.73 -15.57
N PHE A 202 -2.53 -2.85 -15.82
CA PHE A 202 -1.18 -2.85 -15.27
C PHE A 202 -0.67 -1.41 -15.24
N SER A 203 0.38 -1.18 -14.46
CA SER A 203 1.08 0.10 -14.45
C SER A 203 2.21 0.04 -15.46
N MET A 204 2.36 1.08 -16.28
CA MET A 204 3.56 1.22 -17.10
C MET A 204 4.64 1.90 -16.26
N ILE A 205 5.78 1.23 -16.10
CA ILE A 205 6.97 1.78 -15.46
C ILE A 205 8.09 1.93 -16.49
N TYR A 206 8.94 2.94 -16.30
CA TYR A 206 10.14 3.09 -17.11
C TYR A 206 11.32 2.47 -16.36
N ALA A 207 11.77 1.32 -16.82
CA ALA A 207 12.87 0.54 -16.27
C ALA A 207 13.71 0.02 -17.45
N PRO A 208 14.69 0.80 -17.95
CA PRO A 208 15.47 0.45 -19.14
C PRO A 208 16.30 -0.84 -18.99
N SER A 209 16.57 -1.25 -17.76
CA SER A 209 17.09 -2.54 -17.35
C SER A 209 16.20 -3.17 -16.27
N ARG A 210 16.29 -4.49 -16.08
CA ARG A 210 15.51 -5.22 -15.05
C ARG A 210 16.17 -5.15 -13.66
N GLY A 211 16.96 -4.11 -13.41
CA GLY A 211 17.67 -3.90 -12.15
C GLY A 211 16.74 -3.42 -11.03
N HIS A 212 17.09 -3.73 -9.78
CA HIS A 212 16.35 -3.26 -8.60
C HIS A 212 16.30 -1.73 -8.54
N ASP A 213 17.44 -1.07 -8.80
CA ASP A 213 17.59 0.38 -8.66
C ASP A 213 16.81 1.21 -9.69
N GLU A 214 16.21 0.56 -10.69
CA GLU A 214 15.49 1.21 -11.79
C GLU A 214 13.96 1.15 -11.69
N ILE A 215 13.44 0.48 -10.65
CA ILE A 215 12.00 0.22 -10.45
C ILE A 215 11.50 1.01 -9.24
#